data_AF-A0AAV4H832-F1
#
_entry.id   AF-A0AAV4H832-F1
#
_cell.length_a   1.000
_cell.length_b   1.000
_cell.length_c   1.000
_cell.angle_alpha   90.00
_cell.angle_beta   90.00
_cell.angle_gamma   90.00
#
_symmetry.space_group_name_H-M   'P 1'
#
loop_
_entity.id
_entity.type
_entity.pdbx_description
1 polymer ?
#
loop_
_entity_poly.entity_id
_entity_poly.type
_entity_poly.pdbx_seq_one_letter_code
_entity_poly.pdbx_strand_id
1 'polypeptide(L)'
;MLTPGRSLAVIVSIFLSMFAAFSPVFFDSPLGWKFSPKRNRTIIMQIGVDYEAEQITFGISSGTGYVTFFVVILCTYILITNLRKKAKWREGVTG
;
A
#
# COMPACT_ATOMS: atom_id res chain seq x y z
N MET A 1 22.35 12.14 -7.34
CA MET A 1 21.83 13.05 -6.31
C MET A 1 20.32 12.92 -6.34
N LEU A 2 19.70 12.62 -5.19
CA LEU A 2 18.25 12.74 -5.04
C LEU A 2 17.93 14.23 -5.09
N THR A 3 17.45 14.71 -6.24
CA THR A 3 17.04 16.11 -6.37
C THR A 3 15.79 16.32 -5.51
N PRO A 4 15.76 17.31 -4.60
CA PRO A 4 14.68 17.45 -3.61
C PRO A 4 13.29 17.55 -4.25
N GLY A 5 13.16 18.19 -5.41
CA GLY A 5 11.88 18.26 -6.15
C GLY A 5 11.39 16.91 -6.66
N ARG A 6 12.30 16.00 -7.08
CA ARG A 6 11.92 14.65 -7.51
C ARG A 6 11.52 13.76 -6.34
N SER A 7 12.24 13.87 -5.21
CA SER A 7 11.89 13.15 -4.00
C SER A 7 10.53 13.58 -3.43
N LEU A 8 10.22 14.88 -3.46
CA LEU A 8 8.94 15.40 -2.97
C LEU A 8 7.76 14.90 -3.81
N ALA A 9 7.89 14.90 -5.14
CA ALA A 9 6.86 14.36 -6.04
C ALA A 9 6.59 12.86 -5.77
N VAL A 10 7.65 12.08 -5.56
CA VAL A 10 7.53 10.64 -5.23
C VAL A 10 6.82 10.45 -3.89
N ILE A 11 7.22 11.19 -2.84
CA ILE A 11 6.62 11.08 -1.51
C ILE A 11 5.12 11.44 -1.56
N VAL A 12 4.76 12.55 -2.20
CA VAL A 12 3.35 12.96 -2.36
C VAL A 12 2.55 11.88 -3.09
N SER A 13 3.11 11.30 -4.16
CA SER A 13 2.43 10.24 -4.90
C SER A 13 2.18 8.97 -4.07
N ILE A 14 3.11 8.63 -3.15
CA ILE A 14 2.96 7.49 -2.24
C ILE A 14 1.86 7.76 -1.22
N PHE A 15 1.81 8.97 -0.65
CA PHE A 15 0.75 9.31 0.32
C PHE A 15 -0.63 9.32 -0.34
N LEU A 16 -0.75 9.87 -1.55
CA LEU A 16 -2.01 9.86 -2.30
C LEU A 16 -2.46 8.44 -2.65
N SER A 17 -1.53 7.58 -3.09
CA SER A 17 -1.86 6.19 -3.42
C SER A 17 -2.26 5.39 -2.18
N MET A 18 -1.60 5.59 -1.04
CA MET A 18 -2.03 5.02 0.24
C MET A 18 -3.43 5.50 0.60
N PHE A 19 -3.70 6.81 0.54
CA PHE A 19 -5.00 7.35 0.89
C PHE A 19 -6.12 6.76 0.01
N ALA A 20 -5.88 6.64 -1.30
CA ALA A 20 -6.81 6.02 -2.23
C ALA A 20 -7.04 4.54 -1.96
N ALA A 21 -5.99 3.78 -1.62
CA ALA A 21 -6.09 2.35 -1.32
C ALA A 21 -6.84 2.06 -0.02
N PHE A 22 -6.67 2.91 1.00
CA PHE A 22 -7.32 2.73 2.30
C PHE A 22 -8.71 3.35 2.39
N SER A 23 -9.02 4.37 1.59
CA SER A 23 -10.34 5.02 1.54
C SER A 23 -11.52 4.03 1.53
N PRO A 24 -11.59 3.05 0.60
CA PRO A 24 -12.71 2.10 0.56
C PRO A 24 -12.85 1.27 1.83
N VAL A 25 -11.75 0.87 2.47
CA VAL A 25 -11.77 0.11 3.74
C VAL A 25 -12.46 0.90 4.86
N PHE A 26 -12.27 2.22 4.89
CA PHE A 26 -12.88 3.10 5.90
C PHE A 26 -14.37 3.37 5.65
N PHE A 27 -14.80 3.44 4.39
CA PHE A 27 -16.21 3.69 4.06
C PHE A 27 -17.09 2.44 4.14
N ASP A 28 -16.51 1.26 3.88
CA ASP A 28 -17.27 0.01 3.73
C ASP A 28 -17.38 -0.81 5.03
N SER A 29 -16.78 -0.32 6.11
CA SER A 29 -16.78 -0.97 7.43
C SER A 29 -17.52 -0.14 8.48
N PRO A 30 -18.86 0.01 8.40
CA PRO A 30 -19.61 0.68 9.44
C PRO A 30 -19.49 -0.10 10.74
N LEU A 31 -18.87 0.55 11.73
CA LEU A 31 -18.84 0.07 13.10
C LEU A 31 -20.15 0.45 13.77
N GLY A 32 -20.75 -0.50 14.49
CA GLY A 32 -21.80 -0.13 15.40
C GLY A 32 -22.14 -1.21 16.40
N TRP A 33 -23.22 -0.93 17.12
CA TRP A 33 -23.53 -1.63 18.36
C TRP A 33 -24.21 -2.96 18.06
N LYS A 34 -23.53 -4.06 18.39
CA LYS A 34 -24.10 -5.41 18.30
C LYS A 34 -24.05 -6.07 19.67
N PHE A 35 -25.19 -6.61 20.11
CA PHE A 35 -25.26 -7.37 21.35
C PHE A 35 -24.57 -8.72 21.17
N SER A 36 -23.56 -9.01 22.01
CA SER A 36 -22.87 -10.29 22.00
C SER A 36 -23.43 -11.19 23.11
N PRO A 37 -24.25 -12.22 22.78
CA PRO A 37 -24.84 -13.10 23.79
C PRO A 37 -23.78 -13.92 24.54
N LYS A 38 -22.66 -14.27 23.89
CA LYS A 38 -21.53 -14.97 24.53
C LYS A 38 -20.87 -14.16 25.65
N ARG A 39 -20.96 -12.83 25.58
CA ARG A 39 -20.28 -11.90 26.49
C ARG A 39 -21.27 -11.08 27.32
N ASN A 40 -22.58 -11.34 27.14
CA ASN A 40 -23.74 -10.67 27.71
C ASN A 40 -23.62 -9.14 27.75
N ARG A 41 -23.04 -8.56 26.68
CA ARG A 41 -22.76 -7.12 26.60
C ARG A 41 -22.84 -6.62 25.16
N THR A 42 -23.22 -5.36 24.99
CA THR A 42 -23.15 -4.68 23.70
C THR A 42 -21.70 -4.34 23.40
N ILE A 43 -21.21 -4.77 22.24
CA ILE A 43 -19.87 -4.46 21.75
C ILE A 43 -19.98 -3.72 20.43
N ILE A 44 -19.08 -2.78 20.21
CA ILE A 44 -18.91 -2.16 18.90
C ILE A 44 -18.22 -3.21 18.02
N MET A 45 -18.90 -3.61 16.95
CA MET A 45 -18.42 -4.57 15.98
C MET A 45 -18.80 -4.06 14.59
N GLN A 46 -18.08 -4.50 13.56
CA GLN A 46 -18.48 -4.27 12.18
C GLN A 46 -19.85 -4.91 11.94
N ILE A 47 -20.83 -4.11 11.54
CA ILE A 47 -22.22 -4.57 11.35
C ILE A 47 -22.52 -4.57 9.86
N GLY A 48 -23.04 -5.70 9.35
CA GLY A 48 -23.65 -5.79 8.04
C GLY A 48 -22.75 -5.31 6.91
N VAL A 49 -21.75 -6.12 6.56
CA VAL A 49 -21.11 -6.02 5.25
C VAL A 49 -22.00 -6.83 4.30
N ASP A 50 -22.55 -6.18 3.27
CA ASP A 50 -23.13 -6.93 2.15
C ASP A 50 -22.07 -7.85 1.58
N TYR A 51 -22.45 -9.02 1.07
CA TYR A 51 -21.50 -9.99 0.50
C TYR A 51 -20.61 -9.34 -0.58
N GLU A 52 -21.19 -8.42 -1.36
CA GLU A 52 -20.51 -7.61 -2.37
C GLU A 52 -19.41 -6.72 -1.74
N ALA A 53 -19.71 -6.06 -0.63
CA ALA A 53 -18.81 -5.17 0.11
C ALA A 53 -17.64 -5.93 0.76
N GLU A 54 -17.90 -7.13 1.31
CA GLU A 54 -16.85 -8.01 1.82
C GLU A 54 -15.89 -8.45 0.69
N GLN A 55 -16.42 -8.82 -0.47
CA GLN A 55 -15.60 -9.18 -1.64
C GLN A 55 -14.78 -8.02 -2.18
N ILE A 56 -15.36 -6.81 -2.23
CA ILE A 56 -14.65 -5.60 -2.65
C ILE A 56 -13.52 -5.28 -1.67
N THR A 57 -13.80 -5.29 -0.36
CA THR A 57 -12.80 -5.02 0.68
C THR A 57 -11.67 -6.05 0.67
N PHE A 58 -12.01 -7.34 0.49
CA PHE A 58 -11.02 -8.40 0.34
C PHE A 58 -10.18 -8.22 -0.94
N GLY A 59 -10.83 -7.94 -2.07
CA GLY A 59 -10.18 -7.70 -3.36
C GLY A 59 -9.23 -6.51 -3.33
N ILE A 60 -9.60 -5.41 -2.66
CA ILE A 60 -8.76 -4.24 -2.49
C ILE A 60 -7.58 -4.54 -1.58
N SER A 61 -7.81 -5.25 -0.46
CA SER A 61 -6.75 -5.59 0.49
C SER A 61 -5.72 -6.53 -0.15
N SER A 62 -6.17 -7.63 -0.77
CA SER A 62 -5.31 -8.57 -1.48
C SER A 62 -4.66 -7.93 -2.69
N GLY A 63 -5.41 -7.18 -3.50
CA GLY A 63 -4.93 -6.47 -4.68
C GLY A 63 -3.84 -5.45 -4.37
N THR A 64 -4.03 -4.65 -3.31
CA THR A 64 -3.02 -3.69 -2.84
C THR A 64 -1.73 -4.39 -2.41
N GLY A 65 -1.84 -5.56 -1.77
CA GLY A 65 -0.70 -6.41 -1.42
C GLY A 65 0.10 -6.84 -2.65
N TYR A 66 -0.57 -7.37 -3.69
CA TYR A 66 0.09 -7.77 -4.94
C TYR A 66 0.75 -6.59 -5.65
N VAL A 67 0.03 -5.47 -5.80
CA VAL A 67 0.56 -4.27 -6.46
C VAL A 67 1.82 -3.76 -5.73
N THR A 68 1.78 -3.70 -4.41
CA THR A 68 2.94 -3.28 -3.60
C THR A 68 4.14 -4.20 -3.83
N PHE A 69 3.91 -5.51 -3.87
CA PHE A 69 4.96 -6.49 -4.12
C PHE A 69 5.62 -6.29 -5.49
N PHE A 70 4.83 -6.11 -6.56
CA PHE A 70 5.35 -5.84 -7.90
C PHE A 70 6.12 -4.52 -7.97
N VAL A 71 5.62 -3.46 -7.33
CA VAL A 71 6.32 -2.17 -7.27
C VAL A 71 7.67 -2.30 -6.59
N VAL A 72 7.77 -3.04 -5.47
CA VAL A 72 9.04 -3.28 -4.77
C VAL A 72 10.02 -4.04 -5.65
N ILE A 73 9.57 -5.05 -6.40
CA ILE A 73 10.41 -5.79 -7.36
C ILE A 73 10.97 -4.85 -8.43
N LEU A 74 10.11 -4.03 -9.05
CA LEU A 74 10.53 -3.10 -10.09
C LEU A 74 11.51 -2.04 -9.55
N CYS A 75 11.24 -1.46 -8.39
CA CYS A 75 12.13 -0.52 -7.73
C CYS A 75 13.50 -1.15 -7.44
N THR A 76 13.52 -2.39 -6.95
CA THR A 76 14.75 -3.13 -6.67
C THR A 76 15.53 -3.38 -7.96
N TYR A 77 14.86 -3.80 -9.04
CA TYR A 77 15.49 -3.99 -10.34
C TYR A 77 16.10 -2.69 -10.90
N ILE A 78 15.36 -1.59 -10.84
CA ILE A 78 15.85 -0.26 -11.25
C ILE A 78 17.06 0.15 -10.40
N LEU A 79 17.01 -0.08 -9.09
CA LEU A 79 18.13 0.24 -8.19
C LEU A 79 19.38 -0.56 -8.56
N ILE A 80 19.25 -1.88 -8.77
CA ILE A 80 20.35 -2.77 -9.14
C ILE A 80 20.97 -2.33 -10.48
N THR A 81 20.14 -2.05 -11.49
CA THR A 81 20.64 -1.62 -12.81
C THR A 81 21.37 -0.28 -12.72
N ASN A 82 20.88 0.67 -11.93
CA ASN A 82 21.55 1.95 -11.69
C ASN A 82 22.87 1.80 -10.93
N LEU A 83 22.90 0.95 -9.90
CA LEU A 83 24.11 0.62 -9.14
C LEU A 83 25.18 0.00 -10.05
N ARG A 84 24.80 -0.98 -10.88
CA ARG A 84 25.73 -1.62 -11.83
C ARG A 84 26.27 -0.64 -12.86
N LYS A 85 25.44 0.27 -13.38
CA LYS A 85 25.89 1.32 -14.31
C LYS A 85 26.90 2.27 -13.63
N LYS A 86 26.64 2.68 -12.39
CA LYS A 86 27.56 3.53 -11.60
C LYS A 86 28.86 2.81 -11.23
N ALA A 87 28.81 1.51 -10.92
CA ALA A 87 29.99 0.71 -10.63
C ALA A 87 30.91 0.59 -11.85
N LYS A 88 30.35 0.20 -13.02
CA LYS A 88 31.10 0.14 -14.29
C LYS A 88 31.73 1.48 -14.68
N TRP A 89 31.01 2.58 -14.46
CA TRP A 89 31.53 3.92 -14.73
C TRP A 89 32.75 4.27 -13.87
N ARG A 90 32.77 3.83 -12.60
CA ARG A 90 33.92 4.06 -11.70
C ARG A 90 35.14 3.24 -12.12
N GLU A 91 34.93 1.98 -12.51
CA GLU A 91 36.00 1.09 -12.97
C GLU A 91 36.70 1.61 -14.23
N GLY A 92 35.95 2.21 -15.18
CA GLY A 92 36.52 2.75 -16.41
C GLY A 92 37.23 4.11 -16.28
N VAL A 93 37.14 4.78 -15.13
CA VAL A 93 37.77 6.10 -14.89
C VAL A 93 39.06 5.98 -14.06
N THR A 94 39.22 4.88 -13.31
CA THR A 94 40.44 4.58 -12.51
C THR A 94 41.38 3.56 -13.17
N GLY A 95 41.12 3.18 -14.43
CA GLY A 95 41.97 2.30 -15.24
C GLY A 95 42.83 3.06 -16.22
#